data_AF-A0A960DSP2-F1
#
_entry.id   AF-A0A960DSP2-F1
#
_cell.length_a   1.000
_cell.length_b   1.000
_cell.length_c   1.000
_cell.angle_alpha   90.00
_cell.angle_beta   90.00
_cell.angle_gamma   90.00
#
_symmetry.space_group_name_H-M   'P 1'
#
loop_
_entity.id
_entity.type
_entity.pdbx_description
1 polymer ?
#
loop_
_entity_poly.entity_id
_entity_poly.type
_entity_poly.pdbx_seq_one_letter_code
_entity_poly.pdbx_strand_id
1 'polypeptide(L)'
;MNPLVIVVPVLVVAAALVLFGSLRQRESDTATGYLSRETRSRDRKSRQAAALATAPGGREVEGAARLARKGGELVPVAEAAPPAPFVAPDDEEIGVYRRQFLNRSIVGGFVLGLSGFGAAVLAFLWPRPRGGFGSKISVGKIADIEKAIQNGNGFAYYPEGRMWITAYPSSALEKAKATYSPAELAGMEAGVIALYQKCVHLGCRVPACLTSQWFECGCHGSQYNQAGEKKGGPAPRGLDRFAMSVSGGALTVDTGVIIQGPPIGTNTTGQEAEGPHCVSGSGGH
;
A
#
# COMPACT_ATOMS: atom_id res chain seq x y z
N MET A 1 9.95 -7.82 13.07
CA MET A 1 8.84 -8.69 12.59
C MET A 1 8.22 -8.03 11.37
N ASN A 2 8.22 -8.72 10.23
CA ASN A 2 7.76 -8.15 8.96
C ASN A 2 6.25 -7.89 9.05
N PRO A 3 5.74 -6.64 8.90
CA PRO A 3 4.33 -6.31 9.08
C PRO A 3 3.40 -7.15 8.19
N LEU A 4 3.93 -7.67 7.07
CA LEU A 4 3.27 -8.61 6.17
C LEU A 4 2.81 -9.91 6.86
N VAL A 5 3.51 -10.38 7.89
CA VAL A 5 3.18 -11.62 8.61
C VAL A 5 1.91 -11.46 9.46
N ILE A 6 1.53 -10.22 9.81
CA ILE A 6 0.35 -9.93 10.62
C ILE A 6 -0.82 -9.47 9.73
N VAL A 7 -0.56 -8.64 8.73
CA VAL A 7 -1.62 -8.04 7.89
C VAL A 7 -2.31 -9.08 7.00
N VAL A 8 -1.55 -10.01 6.42
CA VAL A 8 -2.09 -11.04 5.53
C VAL A 8 -3.08 -11.97 6.24
N PRO A 9 -2.77 -12.61 7.38
CA PRO A 9 -3.74 -13.47 8.06
C PRO A 9 -4.96 -12.71 8.56
N VAL A 10 -4.82 -11.45 8.99
CA VAL A 10 -5.96 -10.62 9.42
C VAL A 10 -6.93 -10.35 8.27
N LEU A 11 -6.41 -10.04 7.07
CA LEU A 11 -7.25 -9.82 5.88
C LEU A 11 -7.94 -11.11 5.42
N VAL A 12 -7.24 -12.25 5.50
CA VAL A 12 -7.83 -13.56 5.17
C VAL A 12 -8.95 -13.92 6.14
N VAL A 13 -8.75 -13.70 7.44
CA VAL A 13 -9.79 -13.94 8.46
C VAL A 13 -10.97 -12.98 8.28
N ALA A 14 -10.73 -11.70 8.00
CA ALA A 14 -11.79 -10.73 7.73
C ALA A 14 -12.60 -11.10 6.48
N ALA A 15 -11.95 -11.49 5.39
CA ALA A 15 -12.61 -11.96 4.17
C ALA A 15 -13.43 -13.24 4.43
N ALA A 16 -12.87 -14.18 5.20
CA ALA A 16 -13.58 -15.38 5.61
C ALA A 16 -14.82 -15.07 6.46
N LEU A 17 -14.73 -14.13 7.41
CA LEU A 17 -15.85 -13.71 8.25
C LEU A 17 -16.97 -13.04 7.44
N VAL A 18 -16.64 -12.22 6.45
CA VAL A 18 -17.62 -11.58 5.55
C VAL A 18 -18.29 -12.63 4.64
N LEU A 19 -17.52 -13.55 4.07
CA LEU A 19 -18.04 -14.68 3.29
C LEU A 19 -18.94 -15.57 4.14
N PHE A 20 -18.51 -15.96 5.33
CA PHE A 20 -19.29 -16.85 6.21
C PHE A 20 -20.54 -16.15 6.76
N GLY A 21 -20.44 -14.86 7.09
CA GLY A 21 -21.56 -14.05 7.55
C GLY A 21 -22.62 -13.85 6.48
N SER A 22 -22.21 -13.56 5.24
CA SER A 22 -23.12 -13.42 4.10
C SER A 22 -23.74 -14.76 3.67
N LEU A 23 -23.02 -15.87 3.79
CA LEU A 23 -23.56 -17.22 3.57
C LEU A 23 -24.56 -17.64 4.64
N ARG A 24 -24.40 -17.16 5.88
CA ARG A 24 -25.29 -17.46 7.03
C ARG A 24 -26.54 -16.59 7.13
N GLN A 25 -26.67 -15.54 6.33
CA GLN A 25 -27.83 -14.64 6.41
C GLN A 25 -29.07 -15.36 5.84
N ARG A 26 -29.73 -16.11 6.70
CA ARG A 26 -31.01 -16.77 6.47
C ARG A 26 -32.08 -15.68 6.33
N GLU A 27 -32.37 -15.27 5.10
CA GLU A 27 -33.54 -14.43 4.76
C GLU A 27 -34.89 -15.14 5.04
N SER A 28 -34.89 -16.34 5.64
CA SER A 28 -36.10 -17.12 5.91
C SER A 28 -37.01 -16.49 6.97
N ASP A 29 -36.49 -15.67 7.88
CA ASP A 29 -37.28 -15.17 9.01
C ASP A 29 -38.14 -13.93 8.66
N THR A 30 -37.88 -13.27 7.52
CA THR A 30 -38.65 -12.08 7.10
C THR A 30 -39.76 -12.38 6.10
N ALA A 31 -39.87 -13.61 5.59
CA ALA A 31 -40.88 -13.99 4.59
C ALA A 31 -42.14 -14.65 5.19
N THR A 32 -42.17 -14.97 6.48
CA THR A 32 -43.32 -15.62 7.12
C THR A 32 -43.84 -14.80 8.30
N GLY A 33 -45.07 -14.25 8.20
CA GLY A 33 -45.90 -14.14 9.40
C GLY A 33 -46.73 -12.88 9.64
N TYR A 34 -46.77 -11.87 8.76
CA TYR A 34 -47.61 -10.69 9.03
C TYR A 34 -48.57 -10.38 7.88
N LEU A 35 -49.80 -10.90 7.99
CA LEU A 35 -50.94 -10.35 7.28
C LEU A 35 -51.15 -8.89 7.74
N SER A 36 -51.27 -7.98 6.77
CA SER A 36 -51.57 -6.57 7.06
C SER A 36 -52.85 -6.46 7.91
N ARG A 37 -52.96 -5.42 8.74
CA ARG A 37 -54.18 -5.16 9.53
C ARG A 37 -55.42 -5.10 8.63
N GLU A 38 -55.25 -4.58 7.41
CA GLU A 38 -56.31 -4.49 6.41
C GLU A 38 -56.78 -5.88 5.96
N THR A 39 -55.84 -6.81 5.70
CA THR A 39 -56.14 -8.19 5.31
C THR A 39 -56.84 -8.95 6.44
N ARG A 40 -56.35 -8.81 7.68
CA ARG A 40 -57.00 -9.42 8.87
C ARG A 40 -58.40 -8.85 9.13
N SER A 41 -58.59 -7.56 8.91
CA SER A 41 -59.88 -6.88 9.07
C SER A 41 -60.91 -7.39 8.04
N ARG A 42 -60.50 -7.53 6.77
CA ARG A 42 -61.37 -8.05 5.70
C ARG A 42 -61.74 -9.51 5.91
N ASP A 43 -60.79 -10.36 6.31
CA ASP A 43 -61.05 -11.78 6.58
C ASP A 43 -61.96 -12.00 7.81
N ARG A 44 -61.81 -11.16 8.84
CA ARG A 44 -62.73 -11.18 10.00
C ARG A 44 -64.14 -10.77 9.60
N LYS A 45 -64.29 -9.79 8.71
CA LYS A 45 -65.60 -9.34 8.21
C LYS A 45 -66.26 -10.37 7.29
N SER A 46 -65.49 -11.09 6.46
CA SER A 46 -66.04 -12.13 5.58
C SER A 46 -66.48 -13.38 6.34
N ARG A 47 -65.88 -13.65 7.52
CA ARG A 47 -66.24 -14.77 8.40
C ARG A 47 -67.37 -14.48 9.39
N GLN A 48 -67.81 -13.23 9.51
CA GLN A 48 -68.93 -12.89 10.37
C GLN A 48 -70.21 -13.32 9.66
N ALA A 49 -70.75 -14.47 10.04
CA ALA A 49 -72.07 -14.90 9.60
C ALA A 49 -73.06 -13.78 9.90
N ALA A 50 -73.81 -13.35 8.88
CA ALA A 50 -74.91 -12.42 9.07
C ALA A 50 -75.85 -13.05 10.10
N ALA A 51 -75.96 -12.41 11.28
CA ALA A 51 -76.94 -12.82 12.26
C ALA A 51 -78.30 -12.78 11.57
N LEU A 52 -79.09 -13.84 11.71
CA LEU A 52 -80.43 -13.95 11.15
C LEU A 52 -81.30 -12.87 11.82
N ALA A 53 -81.27 -11.65 11.28
CA ALA A 53 -82.04 -10.53 11.78
C ALA A 53 -83.47 -10.67 11.25
N THR A 54 -84.41 -10.90 12.16
CA THR A 54 -85.84 -10.76 11.89
C THR A 54 -86.16 -9.31 11.58
N ALA A 55 -86.41 -9.05 10.30
CA ALA A 55 -86.72 -7.79 9.60
C ALA A 55 -85.50 -7.02 9.03
N PRO A 56 -85.48 -6.75 7.71
CA PRO A 56 -84.33 -6.12 7.06
C PRO A 56 -84.21 -4.63 7.44
N GLY A 57 -82.99 -4.21 7.78
CA GLY A 57 -82.68 -2.79 8.01
C GLY A 57 -82.64 -2.00 6.71
N GLY A 58 -82.83 -0.67 6.76
CA GLY A 58 -82.87 0.18 5.55
C GLY A 58 -81.63 0.07 4.64
N ARG A 59 -80.45 -0.23 5.20
CA ARG A 59 -79.22 -0.50 4.43
C ARG A 59 -79.27 -1.82 3.65
N GLU A 60 -79.96 -2.83 4.16
CA GLU A 60 -80.11 -4.12 3.50
C GLU A 60 -81.11 -4.02 2.34
N VAL A 61 -82.14 -3.18 2.49
CA VAL A 61 -83.09 -2.87 1.41
C VAL A 61 -82.40 -2.13 0.27
N GLU A 62 -81.54 -1.14 0.56
CA GLU A 62 -80.73 -0.46 -0.47
C GLU A 62 -79.70 -1.40 -1.13
N GLY A 63 -79.11 -2.31 -0.35
CA GLY A 63 -78.21 -3.34 -0.85
C GLY A 63 -78.91 -4.30 -1.81
N ALA A 64 -80.09 -4.79 -1.44
CA ALA A 64 -80.93 -5.66 -2.25
C ALA A 64 -81.40 -4.95 -3.54
N ALA A 65 -81.77 -3.67 -3.48
CA ALA A 65 -82.14 -2.88 -4.65
C ALA A 65 -80.96 -2.60 -5.61
N ARG A 66 -79.73 -2.53 -5.09
CA ARG A 66 -78.51 -2.47 -5.93
C ARG A 66 -78.20 -3.81 -6.59
N LEU A 67 -78.41 -4.92 -5.88
CA LEU A 67 -78.20 -6.28 -6.38
C LEU A 67 -79.24 -6.66 -7.44
N ALA A 68 -80.52 -6.32 -7.22
CA ALA A 68 -81.59 -6.55 -8.18
C ALA A 68 -81.36 -5.82 -9.52
N ARG A 69 -80.80 -4.60 -9.47
CA ARG A 69 -80.39 -3.86 -10.69
C ARG A 69 -79.23 -4.49 -11.45
N LYS A 70 -78.43 -5.33 -10.81
CA LYS A 70 -77.27 -6.01 -11.43
C LYS A 70 -77.60 -7.40 -11.98
N GLY A 71 -78.85 -7.87 -11.87
CA GLY A 71 -79.34 -9.06 -12.56
C GLY A 71 -78.69 -10.39 -12.12
N GLY A 72 -78.27 -10.52 -10.86
CA GLY A 72 -77.68 -11.76 -10.35
C GLY A 72 -78.49 -12.34 -9.19
N GLU A 73 -79.08 -13.52 -9.39
CA GLU A 73 -79.64 -14.34 -8.32
C GLU A 73 -78.51 -14.85 -7.41
N LEU A 74 -78.66 -14.72 -6.10
CA LEU A 74 -77.62 -15.08 -5.13
C LEU A 74 -77.56 -16.60 -4.98
N VAL A 75 -76.52 -17.22 -5.56
CA VAL A 75 -76.18 -18.62 -5.29
C VAL A 75 -75.60 -18.73 -3.87
N PRO A 76 -76.11 -19.63 -3.01
CA PRO A 76 -75.48 -19.86 -1.70
C PRO A 76 -74.09 -20.42 -1.92
N VAL A 77 -73.08 -19.68 -1.47
CA VAL A 77 -71.69 -20.14 -1.44
C VAL A 77 -71.64 -21.27 -0.41
N ALA A 78 -71.49 -22.51 -0.88
CA ALA A 78 -71.19 -23.64 0.00
C ALA A 78 -69.94 -23.31 0.82
N GLU A 79 -69.99 -23.64 2.11
CA GLU A 79 -68.93 -23.35 3.08
C GLU A 79 -67.57 -23.72 2.50
N ALA A 80 -66.66 -22.74 2.45
CA ALA A 80 -65.35 -22.91 1.84
C ALA A 80 -64.64 -24.08 2.53
N ALA A 81 -64.23 -25.09 1.75
CA ALA A 81 -63.44 -26.20 2.27
C ALA A 81 -62.30 -25.67 3.14
N PRO A 82 -62.04 -26.28 4.32
CA PRO A 82 -61.00 -25.79 5.21
C PRO A 82 -59.70 -25.65 4.42
N PRO A 83 -58.98 -24.53 4.55
CA PRO A 83 -57.76 -24.32 3.80
C PRO A 83 -56.83 -25.48 4.08
N ALA A 84 -56.35 -26.14 3.01
CA ALA A 84 -55.40 -27.23 3.14
C ALA A 84 -54.25 -26.76 4.05
N PRO A 85 -53.83 -27.56 5.04
CA PRO A 85 -52.74 -27.19 5.92
C PRO A 85 -51.51 -26.88 5.05
N PHE A 86 -50.93 -25.69 5.26
CA PHE A 86 -49.72 -25.32 4.56
C PHE A 86 -48.62 -26.32 4.95
N VAL A 87 -48.25 -27.17 3.99
CA VAL A 87 -47.08 -28.02 4.10
C VAL A 87 -45.91 -27.18 3.62
N ALA A 88 -44.99 -26.85 4.52
CA ALA A 88 -43.74 -26.20 4.11
C ALA A 88 -43.03 -27.14 3.12
N PRO A 89 -42.59 -26.65 1.95
CA PRO A 89 -41.76 -27.42 1.04
C PRO A 89 -40.55 -28.00 1.79
N ASP A 90 -40.13 -29.21 1.46
CA ASP A 90 -38.98 -29.83 2.13
C ASP A 90 -37.69 -29.03 1.88
N ASP A 91 -36.72 -29.16 2.78
CA ASP A 91 -35.47 -28.38 2.72
C ASP A 91 -34.61 -28.70 1.48
N GLU A 92 -34.86 -29.81 0.76
CA GLU A 92 -34.12 -30.22 -0.45
C GLU A 92 -34.74 -29.68 -1.75
N GLU A 93 -36.06 -29.51 -1.78
CA GLU A 93 -36.86 -28.93 -2.86
C GLU A 93 -36.88 -27.40 -2.78
N ILE A 94 -36.57 -26.86 -1.59
CA ILE A 94 -36.01 -25.51 -1.39
C ILE A 94 -34.55 -25.49 -1.89
N GLY A 95 -34.35 -25.80 -3.17
CA GLY A 95 -33.09 -25.50 -3.86
C GLY A 95 -32.76 -24.01 -3.73
N VAL A 96 -31.50 -23.63 -3.97
CA VAL A 96 -31.06 -22.22 -3.94
C VAL A 96 -32.07 -21.37 -4.71
N TYR A 97 -32.83 -20.53 -4.01
CA TYR A 97 -33.86 -19.72 -4.65
C TYR A 97 -33.24 -18.96 -5.82
N ARG A 98 -33.94 -18.86 -6.96
CA ARG A 98 -33.42 -18.15 -8.17
C ARG A 98 -32.80 -16.78 -7.83
N ARG A 99 -33.41 -16.08 -6.86
CA ARG A 99 -32.92 -14.81 -6.32
C ARG A 99 -31.62 -14.93 -5.52
N GLN A 100 -31.48 -15.95 -4.68
CA GLN A 100 -30.25 -16.22 -3.94
C GLN A 100 -29.11 -16.62 -4.87
N PHE A 101 -29.38 -17.45 -5.88
CA PHE A 101 -28.39 -17.80 -6.91
C PHE A 101 -27.93 -16.55 -7.67
N LEU A 102 -28.87 -15.72 -8.12
CA LEU A 102 -28.55 -14.49 -8.85
C LEU A 102 -27.79 -13.49 -7.98
N ASN A 103 -28.21 -13.25 -6.73
CA ASN A 103 -27.54 -12.33 -5.82
C ASN A 103 -26.11 -12.81 -5.49
N ARG A 104 -25.94 -14.11 -5.20
CA ARG A 104 -24.60 -14.69 -4.94
C ARG A 104 -23.71 -14.63 -6.16
N SER A 105 -24.24 -14.86 -7.36
CA SER A 105 -23.49 -14.77 -8.60
C SER A 105 -23.08 -13.32 -8.92
N ILE A 106 -23.98 -12.36 -8.73
CA ILE A 106 -23.69 -10.92 -8.90
C ILE A 106 -22.61 -10.50 -7.91
N VAL A 107 -22.78 -10.78 -6.61
CA VAL A 107 -21.81 -10.42 -5.57
C VAL A 107 -20.47 -11.11 -5.82
N GLY A 108 -20.48 -12.42 -6.14
CA GLY A 108 -19.28 -13.18 -6.46
C GLY A 108 -18.53 -12.61 -7.68
N GLY A 109 -19.27 -12.26 -8.74
CA GLY A 109 -18.71 -11.62 -9.92
C GLY A 109 -18.08 -10.25 -9.62
N PHE A 110 -18.77 -9.41 -8.83
CA PHE A 110 -18.22 -8.12 -8.40
C PHE A 110 -16.98 -8.28 -7.52
N VAL A 111 -16.99 -9.21 -6.56
CA VAL A 111 -15.83 -9.47 -5.69
C VAL A 111 -14.64 -9.95 -6.50
N LEU A 112 -14.83 -10.87 -7.43
CA LEU A 112 -13.77 -11.38 -8.30
C LEU A 112 -13.23 -10.28 -9.22
N GLY A 113 -14.11 -9.48 -9.83
CA GLY A 113 -13.74 -8.36 -10.68
C GLY A 113 -12.96 -7.28 -9.94
N LEU A 114 -13.46 -6.84 -8.77
CA LEU A 114 -12.79 -5.83 -7.95
C LEU A 114 -11.46 -6.32 -7.39
N SER A 115 -11.38 -7.60 -7.00
CA SER A 115 -10.14 -8.21 -6.52
C SER A 115 -9.10 -8.31 -7.63
N GLY A 116 -9.51 -8.71 -8.85
CA GLY A 116 -8.62 -8.74 -10.02
C GLY A 116 -8.10 -7.34 -10.38
N PHE A 117 -8.96 -6.34 -10.39
CA PHE A 117 -8.55 -4.95 -10.62
C PHE A 117 -7.62 -4.44 -9.52
N GLY A 118 -7.95 -4.69 -8.25
CA GLY A 118 -7.10 -4.32 -7.11
C GLY A 118 -5.71 -4.95 -7.19
N ALA A 119 -5.64 -6.24 -7.54
CA ALA A 119 -4.36 -6.93 -7.77
C ALA A 119 -3.57 -6.30 -8.93
N ALA A 120 -4.23 -5.90 -10.01
CA ALA A 120 -3.59 -5.23 -11.14
C ALA A 120 -3.02 -3.85 -10.76
N VAL A 121 -3.78 -3.05 -9.99
CA VAL A 121 -3.31 -1.75 -9.47
C VAL A 121 -2.10 -1.93 -8.55
N LEU A 122 -2.16 -2.91 -7.64
CA LEU A 122 -1.03 -3.24 -6.77
C LEU A 122 0.19 -3.69 -7.57
N ALA A 123 0.01 -4.55 -8.57
CA ALA A 123 1.08 -5.02 -9.44
C ALA A 123 1.68 -3.90 -10.31
N PHE A 124 0.87 -2.90 -10.68
CA PHE A 124 1.32 -1.71 -11.41
C PHE A 124 2.12 -0.75 -10.50
N LEU A 125 1.66 -0.54 -9.27
CA LEU A 125 2.38 0.27 -8.27
C LEU A 125 3.60 -0.43 -7.69
N TRP A 126 3.67 -1.77 -7.78
CA TRP A 126 4.78 -2.53 -7.22
C TRP A 126 6.07 -2.21 -7.98
N PRO A 127 7.12 -1.71 -7.29
CA PRO A 127 8.36 -1.32 -7.94
C PRO A 127 9.00 -2.54 -8.60
N ARG A 128 9.20 -2.45 -9.93
CA ARG A 128 9.97 -3.45 -10.68
C ARG A 128 11.44 -3.03 -10.66
N PRO A 129 12.36 -3.80 -10.05
CA PRO A 129 13.77 -3.48 -10.11
C PRO A 129 14.23 -3.54 -11.57
N ARG A 130 14.53 -2.38 -12.14
CA ARG A 130 15.27 -2.25 -13.40
C ARG A 130 16.69 -1.81 -13.06
N GLY A 131 17.66 -2.26 -13.87
CA GLY A 131 19.07 -1.91 -13.71
C GLY A 131 19.24 -0.40 -13.50
N GLY A 132 19.85 -0.05 -12.37
CA GLY A 132 19.88 1.30 -11.81
C GLY A 132 20.26 1.28 -10.34
N PHE A 133 19.95 2.36 -9.61
CA PHE A 133 20.21 2.43 -8.17
C PHE A 133 19.60 1.22 -7.42
N GLY A 134 20.41 0.57 -6.58
CA GLY A 134 20.10 -0.70 -5.93
C GLY A 134 20.68 -1.92 -6.63
N SER A 135 21.53 -1.72 -7.65
CA SER A 135 22.24 -2.78 -8.37
C SER A 135 23.71 -2.39 -8.63
N LYS A 136 24.46 -3.31 -9.24
CA LYS A 136 25.85 -3.09 -9.66
C LYS A 136 25.89 -2.21 -10.91
N ILE A 137 26.55 -1.06 -10.79
CA ILE A 137 26.73 -0.06 -11.84
C ILE A 137 28.20 -0.09 -12.27
N SER A 138 28.45 -0.36 -13.55
CA SER A 138 29.77 -0.20 -14.15
C SER A 138 30.00 1.28 -14.46
N VAL A 139 30.91 1.91 -13.73
CA VAL A 139 31.22 3.35 -13.86
C VAL A 139 32.14 3.61 -15.06
N GLY A 140 33.00 2.64 -15.39
CA GLY A 140 33.97 2.74 -16.48
C GLY A 140 35.40 2.54 -15.99
N LYS A 141 36.37 2.94 -16.82
CA LYS A 141 37.81 2.78 -16.51
C LYS A 141 38.26 3.83 -15.49
N ILE A 142 39.12 3.43 -14.56
CA ILE A 142 39.66 4.32 -13.52
C ILE A 142 40.37 5.53 -14.12
N ALA A 143 41.13 5.36 -15.20
CA ALA A 143 41.82 6.47 -15.86
C ALA A 143 40.86 7.56 -16.40
N ASP A 144 39.66 7.19 -16.81
CA ASP A 144 38.66 8.15 -17.28
C ASP A 144 37.95 8.82 -16.09
N ILE A 145 37.75 8.07 -14.99
CA ILE A 145 37.22 8.58 -13.73
C ILE A 145 38.19 9.60 -13.12
N GLU A 146 39.50 9.33 -13.12
CA GLU A 146 40.53 10.25 -12.64
C GLU A 146 40.52 11.58 -13.41
N LYS A 147 40.39 11.51 -14.74
CA LYS A 147 40.22 12.73 -15.57
C LYS A 147 38.93 13.47 -15.21
N ALA A 148 37.83 12.75 -14.98
CA ALA A 148 36.58 13.37 -14.56
C ALA A 148 36.71 14.06 -13.20
N ILE A 149 37.42 13.45 -12.25
CA ILE A 149 37.73 14.02 -10.93
C ILE A 149 38.57 15.29 -11.10
N GLN A 150 39.63 15.26 -11.92
CA GLN A 150 40.48 16.42 -12.18
C GLN A 150 39.70 17.57 -12.84
N ASN A 151 38.87 17.26 -13.85
CA ASN A 151 38.03 18.25 -14.53
C ASN A 151 36.97 18.86 -13.59
N GLY A 152 36.53 18.09 -12.59
CA GLY A 152 35.60 18.54 -11.55
C GLY A 152 36.27 19.13 -10.31
N ASN A 153 37.56 19.50 -10.38
CA ASN A 153 38.36 20.04 -9.26
C ASN A 153 38.30 19.15 -8.01
N GLY A 154 38.51 17.85 -8.16
CA GLY A 154 38.51 16.87 -7.07
C GLY A 154 37.22 16.05 -6.92
N PHE A 155 36.18 16.35 -7.70
CA PHE A 155 34.87 15.72 -7.58
C PHE A 155 34.29 15.25 -8.92
N ALA A 156 33.93 13.98 -9.02
CA ALA A 156 33.17 13.44 -10.15
C ALA A 156 31.76 13.02 -9.70
N TYR A 157 30.73 13.51 -10.39
CA TYR A 157 29.33 13.18 -10.07
C TYR A 157 28.76 12.15 -11.02
N TYR A 158 28.18 11.08 -10.46
CA TYR A 158 27.55 9.99 -11.23
C TYR A 158 26.07 9.87 -10.86
N PRO A 159 25.16 10.42 -11.69
CA PRO A 159 23.73 10.51 -11.38
C PRO A 159 23.04 9.14 -11.30
N GLU A 160 23.49 8.15 -12.07
CA GLU A 160 22.94 6.79 -12.10
C GLU A 160 23.05 6.07 -10.75
N GLY A 161 24.14 6.32 -10.02
CA GLY A 161 24.36 5.81 -8.67
C GLY A 161 23.99 6.79 -7.56
N ARG A 162 23.59 8.02 -7.90
CA ARG A 162 23.44 9.14 -6.94
C ARG A 162 24.66 9.27 -6.04
N MET A 163 25.84 9.21 -6.65
CA MET A 163 27.10 9.10 -5.93
C MET A 163 28.11 10.13 -6.41
N TRP A 164 28.99 10.50 -5.49
CA TRP A 164 30.21 11.22 -5.79
C TRP A 164 31.36 10.24 -5.80
N ILE A 165 32.26 10.38 -6.76
CA ILE A 165 33.55 9.70 -6.74
C ILE A 165 34.64 10.75 -6.60
N THR A 166 35.52 10.54 -5.64
CA THR A 166 36.67 11.40 -5.36
C THR A 166 37.94 10.56 -5.36
N ALA A 167 39.09 11.23 -5.48
CA ALA A 167 40.37 10.57 -5.38
C ALA A 167 40.66 10.20 -3.91
N TYR A 168 41.20 9.01 -3.69
CA TYR A 168 41.70 8.58 -2.39
C TYR A 168 43.24 8.52 -2.42
N PRO A 169 43.95 9.22 -1.54
CA PRO A 169 45.41 9.29 -1.59
C PRO A 169 46.05 7.97 -1.19
N SER A 170 47.03 7.51 -1.96
CA SER A 170 47.77 6.27 -1.69
C SER A 170 48.51 6.27 -0.35
N SER A 171 48.91 7.45 0.14
CA SER A 171 49.55 7.64 1.45
C SER A 171 48.62 7.34 2.63
N ALA A 172 47.30 7.38 2.44
CA ALA A 172 46.31 7.12 3.49
C ALA A 172 45.83 5.66 3.52
N LEU A 173 46.29 4.81 2.60
CA LEU A 173 45.80 3.43 2.46
C LEU A 173 45.98 2.58 3.72
N GLU A 174 47.08 2.74 4.45
CA GLU A 174 47.29 1.99 5.69
C GLU A 174 46.29 2.38 6.79
N LYS A 175 45.95 3.68 6.87
CA LYS A 175 44.90 4.16 7.78
C LYS A 175 43.50 3.72 7.32
N ALA A 176 43.27 3.69 6.02
CA ALA A 176 42.05 3.16 5.43
C ALA A 176 41.84 1.70 5.81
N LYS A 177 42.86 0.84 5.64
CA LYS A 177 42.77 -0.60 5.96
C LYS A 177 42.40 -0.87 7.42
N ALA A 178 42.83 0.01 8.33
CA ALA A 178 42.50 -0.10 9.76
C ALA A 178 41.08 0.36 10.10
N THR A 179 40.45 1.19 9.25
CA THR A 179 39.18 1.87 9.58
C THR A 179 38.01 1.39 8.74
N TYR A 180 38.26 1.06 7.48
CA TYR A 180 37.25 0.79 6.48
C TYR A 180 37.03 -0.70 6.24
N SER A 181 35.84 -1.03 5.75
CA SER A 181 35.46 -2.39 5.42
C SER A 181 36.11 -2.87 4.11
N PRO A 182 36.32 -4.19 3.91
CA PRO A 182 36.90 -4.72 2.67
C PRO A 182 36.15 -4.31 1.40
N ALA A 183 34.83 -4.10 1.51
CA ALA A 183 33.97 -3.79 0.38
C ALA A 183 34.19 -2.36 -0.17
N GLU A 184 34.59 -1.39 0.65
CA GLU A 184 34.92 -0.03 0.18
C GLU A 184 36.44 0.14 -0.05
N LEU A 185 37.28 -0.70 0.56
CA LEU A 185 38.73 -0.66 0.38
C LEU A 185 39.17 -0.96 -1.05
N ALA A 186 38.48 -1.85 -1.77
CA ALA A 186 38.85 -2.22 -3.14
C ALA A 186 38.90 -1.02 -4.11
N GLY A 187 38.03 -0.03 -3.93
CA GLY A 187 38.09 1.22 -4.69
C GLY A 187 39.24 2.11 -4.22
N MET A 188 39.43 2.23 -2.91
CA MET A 188 40.46 3.08 -2.31
C MET A 188 41.86 2.63 -2.71
N GLU A 189 42.13 1.32 -2.72
CA GLU A 189 43.38 0.73 -3.20
C GLU A 189 43.65 1.05 -4.67
N ALA A 190 42.59 1.25 -5.46
CA ALA A 190 42.66 1.70 -6.83
C ALA A 190 42.64 3.24 -6.99
N GLY A 191 42.76 3.98 -5.88
CA GLY A 191 42.89 5.44 -5.85
C GLY A 191 41.58 6.23 -5.85
N VAL A 192 40.43 5.58 -5.67
CA VAL A 192 39.12 6.25 -5.75
C VAL A 192 38.17 5.83 -4.62
N ILE A 193 37.20 6.66 -4.31
CA ILE A 193 36.18 6.33 -3.30
C ILE A 193 34.80 6.77 -3.77
N ALA A 194 33.82 5.86 -3.69
CA ALA A 194 32.43 6.12 -4.06
C ALA A 194 31.57 6.43 -2.82
N LEU A 195 31.12 7.67 -2.74
CA LEU A 195 30.35 8.23 -1.65
C LEU A 195 28.89 8.42 -2.05
N TYR A 196 27.97 8.03 -1.19
CA TYR A 196 26.56 8.31 -1.40
C TYR A 196 26.28 9.79 -1.16
N GLN A 197 25.66 10.47 -2.13
CA GLN A 197 25.33 11.90 -2.03
C GLN A 197 24.28 12.25 -0.94
N LYS A 198 23.82 11.27 -0.16
CA LYS A 198 22.75 11.42 0.82
C LYS A 198 23.34 11.79 2.19
N CYS A 199 22.88 12.92 2.73
CA CYS A 199 23.25 13.36 4.06
C CYS A 199 22.72 12.39 5.11
N VAL A 200 23.58 11.97 6.02
CA VAL A 200 23.27 10.98 7.06
C VAL A 200 22.55 11.58 8.27
N HIS A 201 22.29 12.89 8.24
CA HIS A 201 21.40 13.56 9.19
C HIS A 201 19.92 13.23 8.90
N LEU A 202 19.37 13.78 7.80
CA LEU A 202 17.95 13.65 7.42
C LEU A 202 17.74 13.31 5.94
N GLY A 203 18.79 13.00 5.18
CA GLY A 203 18.67 12.51 3.80
C GLY A 203 18.71 13.56 2.69
N CYS A 204 18.96 14.84 2.98
CA CYS A 204 19.20 15.86 1.95
C CYS A 204 20.34 15.46 1.01
N ARG A 205 20.35 15.98 -0.23
CA ARG A 205 21.51 15.88 -1.12
C ARG A 205 22.67 16.72 -0.59
N VAL A 206 23.88 16.18 -0.62
CA VAL A 206 25.11 16.87 -0.23
C VAL A 206 25.88 17.28 -1.49
N PRO A 207 25.98 18.59 -1.80
CA PRO A 207 26.84 19.09 -2.86
C PRO A 207 28.32 19.12 -2.43
N ALA A 208 29.21 19.11 -3.43
CA ALA A 208 30.62 19.44 -3.24
C ALA A 208 30.80 20.97 -3.19
N CYS A 209 31.67 21.43 -2.30
CA CYS A 209 32.12 22.81 -2.19
C CYS A 209 33.52 22.92 -2.78
N LEU A 210 33.65 23.66 -3.89
CA LEU A 210 34.91 23.75 -4.62
C LEU A 210 35.95 24.65 -3.90
N THR A 211 35.51 25.53 -3.00
CA THR A 211 36.41 26.41 -2.25
C THR A 211 37.03 25.72 -1.05
N SER A 212 36.23 25.06 -0.21
CA SER A 212 36.74 24.29 0.94
C SER A 212 37.27 22.91 0.57
N GLN A 213 36.99 22.47 -0.66
CA GLN A 213 37.23 21.10 -1.14
C GLN A 213 36.52 20.04 -0.28
N TRP A 214 35.41 20.39 0.36
CA TRP A 214 34.62 19.50 1.21
C TRP A 214 33.21 19.29 0.66
N PHE A 215 32.52 18.25 1.15
CA PHE A 215 31.09 18.09 0.97
C PHE A 215 30.33 18.84 2.05
N GLU A 216 29.46 19.77 1.67
CA GLU A 216 28.78 20.67 2.60
C GLU A 216 27.28 20.64 2.39
N CYS A 217 26.54 20.15 3.38
CA CYS A 217 25.09 20.02 3.30
C CYS A 217 24.42 21.36 3.64
N GLY A 218 23.81 21.99 2.64
CA GLY A 218 23.08 23.25 2.79
C GLY A 218 21.79 23.20 3.63
N CYS A 219 21.36 22.03 4.11
CA CYS A 219 20.16 21.93 4.95
C CYS A 219 20.41 22.33 6.42
N HIS A 220 21.46 21.78 7.04
CA HIS A 220 21.78 22.00 8.47
C HIS A 220 23.29 22.14 8.70
N GLY A 221 24.08 22.39 7.64
CA GLY A 221 25.52 22.65 7.75
C GLY A 221 26.37 21.44 8.12
N SER A 222 25.97 20.21 7.81
CA SER A 222 26.86 19.04 7.99
C SER A 222 27.99 19.08 6.96
N GLN A 223 29.22 18.90 7.42
CA GLN A 223 30.43 19.04 6.61
C GLN A 223 31.24 17.74 6.63
N TYR A 224 31.76 17.34 5.48
CA TYR A 224 32.55 16.12 5.31
C TYR A 224 33.75 16.40 4.39
N ASN A 225 34.91 15.80 4.64
CA ASN A 225 36.07 15.94 3.74
C ASN A 225 35.86 15.16 2.42
N GLN A 226 36.84 15.18 1.49
CA GLN A 226 36.71 14.47 0.21
C GLN A 226 36.56 12.95 0.34
N ALA A 227 36.98 12.36 1.46
CA ALA A 227 36.76 10.94 1.75
C ALA A 227 35.38 10.67 2.40
N GLY A 228 34.55 11.70 2.57
CA GLY A 228 33.22 11.60 3.20
C GLY A 228 33.28 11.46 4.73
N GLU A 229 34.42 11.71 5.36
CA GLU A 229 34.57 11.65 6.81
C GLU A 229 33.99 12.92 7.44
N LYS A 230 33.22 12.77 8.52
CA LYS A 230 32.54 13.89 9.16
C LYS A 230 33.53 14.87 9.80
N LYS A 231 33.41 16.15 9.44
CA LYS A 231 34.19 17.26 10.02
C LYS A 231 33.34 18.21 10.87
N GLY A 232 32.07 18.42 10.52
CA GLY A 232 31.22 19.39 11.22
C GLY A 232 29.72 19.14 11.10
N GLY A 233 28.94 19.89 11.88
CA GLY A 233 27.47 19.89 11.88
C GLY A 233 26.79 18.70 12.57
N PRO A 234 25.45 18.60 12.45
CA PRO A 234 24.62 17.70 13.26
C PRO A 234 24.60 16.23 12.82
N ALA A 235 25.12 15.90 11.64
CA ALA A 235 25.18 14.51 11.16
C ALA A 235 25.86 13.58 12.19
N PRO A 236 25.32 12.39 12.48
CA PRO A 236 25.87 11.53 13.54
C PRO A 236 27.16 10.77 13.16
N ARG A 237 27.55 10.77 11.89
CA ARG A 237 28.70 10.01 11.34
C ARG A 237 29.11 10.55 9.97
N GLY A 238 30.12 9.97 9.34
CA GLY A 238 30.52 10.27 7.95
C GLY A 238 29.49 9.83 6.92
N LEU A 239 29.66 10.27 5.67
CA LEU A 239 28.82 9.88 4.54
C LEU A 239 28.85 8.38 4.31
N ASP A 240 27.70 7.85 3.88
CA ASP A 240 27.58 6.47 3.44
C ASP A 240 28.39 6.22 2.18
N ARG A 241 28.83 4.97 2.02
CA ARG A 241 29.62 4.53 0.87
C ARG A 241 28.95 3.36 0.20
N PHE A 242 29.43 3.05 -1.00
CA PHE A 242 29.01 1.87 -1.72
C PHE A 242 30.12 0.83 -1.75
N ALA A 243 29.73 -0.44 -1.81
CA ALA A 243 30.69 -1.50 -2.10
C ALA A 243 31.25 -1.29 -3.51
N MET A 244 32.56 -1.45 -3.66
CA MET A 244 33.29 -1.24 -4.91
C MET A 244 34.04 -2.52 -5.27
N SER A 245 34.22 -2.71 -6.56
CA SER A 245 35.06 -3.78 -7.10
C SER A 245 35.76 -3.26 -8.34
N VAL A 246 37.02 -3.66 -8.51
CA VAL A 246 37.84 -3.26 -9.64
C VAL A 246 38.27 -4.52 -10.38
N SER A 247 37.98 -4.57 -11.68
CA SER A 247 38.37 -5.68 -12.55
C SER A 247 38.81 -5.14 -13.89
N GLY A 248 40.01 -5.56 -14.36
CA GLY A 248 40.56 -5.11 -15.64
C GLY A 248 40.71 -3.57 -15.76
N GLY A 249 40.92 -2.88 -14.63
CA GLY A 249 41.00 -1.41 -14.57
C GLY A 249 39.66 -0.67 -14.68
N ALA A 250 38.53 -1.40 -14.70
CA ALA A 250 37.19 -0.83 -14.64
C ALA A 250 36.63 -0.90 -13.22
N LEU A 251 36.03 0.21 -12.77
CA LEU A 251 35.35 0.34 -11.49
C LEU A 251 33.88 -0.08 -11.64
N THR A 252 33.45 -1.00 -10.80
CA THR A 252 32.04 -1.35 -10.61
C THR A 252 31.63 -1.01 -9.18
N VAL A 253 30.55 -0.25 -9.04
CA VAL A 253 30.00 0.18 -7.75
C VAL A 253 28.66 -0.53 -7.52
N ASP A 254 28.52 -1.23 -6.39
CA ASP A 254 27.27 -1.87 -5.99
C ASP A 254 26.43 -0.94 -5.13
N THR A 255 25.43 -0.31 -5.76
CA THR A 255 24.52 0.61 -5.08
C THR A 255 23.42 -0.10 -4.27
N GLY A 256 23.34 -1.42 -4.35
CA GLY A 256 22.49 -2.25 -3.49
C GLY A 256 23.08 -2.47 -2.09
N VAL A 257 24.39 -2.28 -1.94
CA VAL A 257 25.11 -2.46 -0.68
C VAL A 257 25.60 -1.10 -0.17
N ILE A 258 24.80 -0.49 0.70
CA ILE A 258 25.14 0.77 1.37
C ILE A 258 25.92 0.46 2.64
N ILE A 259 27.18 0.90 2.68
CA ILE A 259 28.08 0.78 3.82
C ILE A 259 27.92 2.05 4.67
N GLN A 260 27.66 1.86 5.96
CA GLN A 260 27.53 2.99 6.88
C GLN A 260 28.84 3.76 6.98
N GLY A 261 28.76 5.07 6.87
CA GLY A 261 29.92 5.94 7.00
C GLY A 261 30.62 5.83 8.37
N PRO A 262 31.90 6.21 8.46
CA PRO A 262 32.73 5.98 9.62
C PRO A 262 32.28 6.84 10.81
N PRO A 263 32.61 6.44 12.06
CA PRO A 263 32.26 7.20 13.25
C PRO A 263 32.91 8.58 13.28
N ILE A 264 32.34 9.48 14.10
CA ILE A 264 32.86 10.83 14.32
C ILE A 264 34.32 10.76 14.81
N GLY A 265 35.17 11.64 14.31
CA GLY A 265 36.60 11.69 14.67
C GLY A 265 37.50 10.88 13.73
N THR A 266 36.92 10.13 12.79
CA THR A 266 37.69 9.48 11.73
C THR A 266 38.33 10.51 10.81
N ASN A 267 39.64 10.44 10.62
CA ASN A 267 40.40 11.33 9.73
C ASN A 267 41.56 10.55 9.08
N THR A 268 41.25 9.75 8.06
CA THR A 268 42.26 8.90 7.42
C THR A 268 43.17 9.69 6.49
N THR A 269 42.62 10.66 5.76
CA THR A 269 43.38 11.47 4.79
C THR A 269 44.15 12.61 5.46
N GLY A 270 43.74 13.06 6.65
CA GLY A 270 44.29 14.25 7.29
C GLY A 270 43.92 15.55 6.57
N GLN A 271 43.01 15.50 5.60
CA GLN A 271 42.60 16.67 4.83
C GLN A 271 41.82 17.63 5.73
N GLU A 272 42.31 18.86 5.81
CA GLU A 272 41.61 20.00 6.39
C GLU A 272 40.96 20.84 5.27
N ALA A 273 40.13 21.82 5.63
CA ALA A 273 39.46 22.66 4.65
C ALA A 273 40.50 23.52 3.92
N GLU A 274 40.52 23.47 2.60
CA GLU A 274 41.53 24.17 1.78
C GLU A 274 41.19 25.65 1.57
N GLY A 275 39.94 26.03 1.82
CA GLY A 275 39.44 27.38 1.63
C GLY A 275 38.12 27.61 2.37
N PRO A 276 37.43 28.73 2.09
CA PRO A 276 36.22 29.09 2.80
C PRO A 276 35.09 28.10 2.53
N HIS A 277 34.27 27.84 3.54
CA HIS A 277 33.07 27.02 3.41
C HIS A 277 32.04 27.69 2.50
N CYS A 278 31.42 26.90 1.63
CA CYS A 278 30.31 27.34 0.76
C CYS A 278 29.03 27.55 1.56
N VAL A 279 28.83 26.77 2.64
CA VAL A 279 27.74 26.99 3.59
C VAL A 279 28.23 27.89 4.73
N SER A 280 28.48 29.16 4.41
CA SER A 280 28.78 30.18 5.41
C SER A 280 27.49 30.63 6.11
N GLY A 281 27.32 30.25 7.39
CA GLY A 281 26.47 31.00 8.33
C GLY A 281 25.05 30.50 8.57
N SER A 282 24.89 29.51 9.45
CA SER A 282 23.72 29.41 10.35
C SER A 282 24.07 28.85 11.73
N GLY A 283 25.34 28.92 12.13
CA GLY A 283 25.83 28.45 13.43
C GLY A 283 25.80 29.51 14.53
N GLY A 284 24.80 30.40 14.49
CA GLY A 284 24.48 31.33 15.58
C GLY A 284 23.15 30.93 16.21
N HIS A 285 23.16 29.83 16.95
CA HIS A 285 22.12 29.48 17.90
C HIS A 285 22.80 29.00 19.18
#